data_AF-A0A847YB06-F1
#
_entry.id   AF-A0A847YB06-F1
#
_cell.length_a   1.000
_cell.length_b   1.000
_cell.length_c   1.000
_cell.angle_alpha   90.00
_cell.angle_beta   90.00
_cell.angle_gamma   90.00
#
_symmetry.space_group_name_H-M   'P 1'
#
loop_
_entity.id
_entity.type
_entity.pdbx_description
1 polymer ?
#
loop_
_entity_poly.entity_id
_entity_poly.type
_entity_poly.pdbx_seq_one_letter_code
_entity_poly.pdbx_strand_id
1 'polypeptide(L)'
;MLNVHKIKQEICEIGDRLYKRGFAAANDGNISYRIGENEVLCSPTMICKGFMKPDDLCTVDMEGKQIAGRRKPTSEIKLHLAIMKSRADIKSVVHCHPPHATAFGIAREAVPMCVLPEVEIFLGEVPIARYATPGSQEFADTILPFVQKSNVIILANHGTVSFGDTVERTYWYTEILDAYCRMLMLALSLGRVNYFTEPEAKALLDLKEKLGLKDPRAELQNCELCANDVFRDSWKESGVAQQVFHPPRFGEGACALRSTTSTNPNGDGKAAHDDDREALIQAITDRVMQALQSGSGTRA
;
A
#
# COMPACT_ATOMS: atom_id res chain seq x y z
N MET A 1 8.35 -23.62 24.22
CA MET A 1 8.25 -24.38 22.96
C MET A 1 6.96 -23.96 22.26
N LEU A 2 6.99 -23.67 20.96
CA LEU A 2 5.79 -23.26 20.22
C LEU A 2 4.80 -24.43 20.12
N ASN A 3 3.50 -24.20 20.40
CA ASN A 3 2.47 -25.22 20.24
C ASN A 3 1.97 -25.25 18.79
N VAL A 4 2.59 -26.08 17.96
CA VAL A 4 2.28 -26.23 16.53
C VAL A 4 0.81 -26.58 16.29
N HIS A 5 0.22 -27.45 17.12
CA HIS A 5 -1.20 -27.82 16.96
C HIS A 5 -2.14 -26.63 17.15
N LYS A 6 -1.85 -25.76 18.14
CA LYS A 6 -2.62 -24.53 18.36
C LYS A 6 -2.52 -23.57 17.17
N ILE A 7 -1.33 -23.40 16.59
CA ILE A 7 -1.14 -22.58 15.38
C ILE A 7 -1.94 -23.15 14.20
N LYS A 8 -1.94 -24.48 14.02
CA LYS A 8 -2.75 -25.14 12.99
C LYS A 8 -4.25 -24.86 13.18
N GLN A 9 -4.74 -24.87 14.41
CA GLN A 9 -6.12 -24.52 14.73
C GLN A 9 -6.43 -23.05 14.39
N GLU A 10 -5.53 -22.13 14.76
CA GLU A 10 -5.64 -20.69 14.45
C GLU A 10 -5.69 -20.45 12.93
N ILE A 11 -4.83 -21.10 12.16
CA ILE A 11 -4.85 -21.03 10.68
C ILE A 11 -6.20 -21.49 10.11
N CYS A 12 -6.79 -22.56 10.66
CA CYS A 12 -8.09 -23.05 10.20
C CYS A 12 -9.25 -22.12 10.59
N GLU A 13 -9.21 -21.54 11.80
CA GLU A 13 -10.20 -20.58 12.28
C GLU A 13 -10.17 -19.28 11.45
N ILE A 14 -8.98 -18.74 11.18
CA ILE A 14 -8.82 -17.59 10.26
C ILE A 14 -9.24 -17.95 8.83
N GLY A 15 -8.98 -19.17 8.37
CA GLY A 15 -9.46 -19.67 7.08
C GLY A 15 -11.00 -19.66 6.96
N ASP A 16 -11.70 -20.04 8.03
CA ASP A 16 -13.16 -19.97 8.13
C ASP A 16 -13.68 -18.54 8.15
N ARG A 17 -13.03 -17.63 8.88
CA ARG A 17 -13.38 -16.20 8.87
C ARG A 17 -13.20 -15.56 7.49
N LEU A 18 -12.10 -15.85 6.79
CA LEU A 18 -11.87 -15.38 5.42
C LEU A 18 -13.00 -15.82 4.49
N TYR A 19 -13.36 -17.11 4.54
CA TYR A 19 -14.42 -17.66 3.70
C TYR A 19 -15.79 -17.04 4.04
N LYS A 20 -16.17 -16.98 5.32
CA LYS A 20 -17.46 -16.42 5.77
C LYS A 20 -17.62 -14.94 5.45
N ARG A 21 -16.54 -14.17 5.38
CA ARG A 21 -16.57 -12.77 4.95
C ARG A 21 -16.57 -12.59 3.43
N GLY A 22 -16.41 -13.67 2.67
CA GLY A 22 -16.28 -13.60 1.22
C GLY A 22 -14.93 -13.04 0.75
N PHE A 23 -13.89 -13.08 1.59
CA PHE A 23 -12.53 -12.70 1.19
C PHE A 23 -11.81 -13.82 0.45
N ALA A 24 -12.35 -15.04 0.51
CA ALA A 24 -11.86 -16.19 -0.23
C ALA A 24 -13.03 -16.86 -0.96
N ALA A 25 -13.00 -16.87 -2.30
CA ALA A 25 -13.94 -17.56 -3.15
C ALA A 25 -13.46 -18.98 -3.49
N ALA A 26 -14.33 -19.97 -3.27
CA ALA A 26 -14.07 -21.38 -3.53
C ALA A 26 -12.80 -21.90 -2.82
N ASN A 27 -11.65 -21.92 -3.51
CA ASN A 27 -10.39 -22.53 -3.08
C ASN A 27 -9.18 -21.56 -3.12
N ASP A 28 -9.45 -20.27 -3.29
CA ASP A 28 -8.42 -19.24 -3.32
C ASP A 28 -7.90 -18.85 -1.92
N GLY A 29 -7.03 -17.84 -1.88
CA GLY A 29 -6.35 -17.40 -0.68
C GLY A 29 -5.37 -18.43 -0.13
N ASN A 30 -4.56 -18.00 0.83
CA ASN A 30 -3.63 -18.87 1.54
C ASN A 30 -3.09 -18.20 2.80
N ILE A 31 -2.78 -19.04 3.79
CA ILE A 31 -2.27 -18.61 5.09
C ILE A 31 -1.00 -19.41 5.38
N SER A 32 0.03 -18.77 5.92
CA SER A 32 1.21 -19.45 6.44
C SER A 32 1.65 -18.93 7.80
N TYR A 33 2.42 -19.76 8.51
CA TYR A 33 3.05 -19.42 9.77
C TYR A 33 4.42 -20.10 9.92
N ARG A 34 5.48 -19.34 10.20
CA ARG A 34 6.84 -19.81 10.47
C ARG A 34 6.96 -20.37 11.88
N ILE A 35 7.19 -21.69 11.98
CA ILE A 35 7.24 -22.42 13.26
C ILE A 35 8.67 -22.72 13.73
N GLY A 36 9.68 -22.46 12.90
CA GLY A 36 11.10 -22.65 13.21
C GLY A 36 12.01 -21.86 12.27
N GLU A 37 13.32 -22.08 12.37
CA GLU A 37 14.30 -21.42 11.49
C GLU A 37 14.08 -21.78 10.01
N ASN A 38 13.79 -23.05 9.72
CA ASN A 38 13.60 -23.55 8.36
C ASN A 38 12.24 -24.25 8.16
N GLU A 39 11.22 -23.89 8.93
CA GLU A 39 9.92 -24.59 8.89
C GLU A 39 8.76 -23.60 8.86
N VAL A 40 7.92 -23.71 7.82
CA VAL A 40 6.74 -22.86 7.61
C VAL A 40 5.52 -23.75 7.40
N LEU A 41 4.54 -23.64 8.28
CA LEU A 41 3.20 -24.17 8.06
C LEU A 41 2.52 -23.36 6.95
N CYS A 42 1.80 -24.01 6.05
CA CYS A 42 0.98 -23.33 5.07
C CYS A 42 -0.30 -24.10 4.75
N SER A 43 -1.32 -23.35 4.33
CA SER A 43 -2.54 -23.93 3.77
C SER A 43 -2.23 -24.66 2.46
N PRO A 44 -2.88 -25.81 2.18
CA PRO A 44 -2.69 -26.52 0.93
C PRO A 44 -3.40 -25.80 -0.23
N THR A 45 -3.01 -26.14 -1.45
CA THR A 45 -3.73 -25.74 -2.67
C THR A 45 -5.04 -26.52 -2.83
N MET A 46 -5.96 -25.98 -3.65
CA MET A 46 -7.21 -26.64 -4.05
C MET A 46 -8.13 -27.08 -2.90
N ILE A 47 -8.18 -26.30 -1.81
CA ILE A 47 -9.14 -26.51 -0.72
C ILE A 47 -9.80 -25.18 -0.34
N CYS A 48 -11.09 -25.24 -0.02
CA CYS A 48 -11.78 -24.12 0.60
C CYS A 48 -11.21 -23.86 2.00
N LYS A 49 -10.76 -22.63 2.26
CA LYS A 49 -10.14 -22.27 3.54
C LYS A 49 -11.10 -22.41 4.72
N GLY A 50 -12.41 -22.24 4.49
CA GLY A 50 -13.42 -22.44 5.54
C GLY A 50 -13.73 -23.89 5.87
N PHE A 51 -13.27 -24.87 5.07
CA PHE A 51 -13.42 -26.29 5.36
C PHE A 51 -12.10 -26.99 5.71
N MET A 52 -11.02 -26.21 5.81
CA MET A 52 -9.70 -26.71 6.12
C MET A 52 -9.62 -27.21 7.56
N LYS A 53 -8.97 -28.35 7.76
CA LYS A 53 -8.69 -28.93 9.08
C LYS A 53 -7.19 -28.88 9.38
N PRO A 54 -6.78 -28.93 10.66
CA PRO A 54 -5.36 -28.93 11.04
C PRO A 54 -4.49 -29.99 10.33
N ASP A 55 -5.07 -31.14 10.01
CA ASP A 55 -4.39 -32.24 9.31
C ASP A 55 -4.22 -32.01 7.81
N ASP A 56 -4.95 -31.05 7.23
CA ASP A 56 -4.80 -30.66 5.83
C ASP A 56 -3.56 -29.77 5.61
N LEU A 57 -3.08 -29.10 6.67
CA LEU A 57 -1.95 -28.17 6.59
C LEU A 57 -0.64 -28.88 6.25
N CYS A 58 0.18 -28.20 5.45
CA CYS A 58 1.48 -28.67 5.00
C CYS A 58 2.59 -27.93 5.76
N THR A 59 3.79 -28.51 5.77
CA THR A 59 5.01 -27.80 6.19
C THR A 59 5.97 -27.76 5.01
N VAL A 60 6.52 -26.59 4.74
CA VAL A 60 7.60 -26.37 3.77
C VAL A 60 8.85 -25.84 4.47
N ASP A 61 10.00 -26.01 3.83
CA ASP A 61 11.22 -25.28 4.19
C ASP A 61 11.23 -23.85 3.60
N MET A 62 12.27 -23.06 3.92
CA MET A 62 12.42 -21.69 3.42
C MET A 62 12.70 -21.64 1.91
N GLU A 63 12.99 -22.76 1.26
CA GLU A 63 13.12 -22.91 -0.19
C GLU A 63 11.78 -23.27 -0.85
N GLY A 64 10.74 -23.55 -0.05
CA GLY A 64 9.40 -23.90 -0.52
C GLY A 64 9.24 -25.39 -0.84
N LYS A 65 10.22 -26.23 -0.51
CA LYS A 65 10.11 -27.69 -0.63
C LYS A 65 9.27 -28.21 0.52
N GLN A 66 8.30 -29.05 0.19
CA GLN A 66 7.45 -29.71 1.18
C GLN A 66 8.27 -30.71 2.00
N ILE A 67 8.23 -30.55 3.32
CA ILE A 67 8.91 -31.42 4.29
C ILE A 67 7.92 -32.25 5.12
N ALA A 68 6.66 -31.81 5.26
CA ALA A 68 5.61 -32.58 5.93
C ALA A 68 4.19 -32.25 5.41
N GLY A 69 3.22 -33.10 5.75
CA GLY A 69 1.82 -32.99 5.33
C GLY A 69 1.49 -33.84 4.10
N ARG A 70 0.21 -34.18 3.91
CA ARG A 70 -0.24 -35.10 2.84
C ARG A 70 -0.71 -34.38 1.57
N ARG A 71 -1.17 -33.14 1.69
CA ARG A 71 -1.62 -32.32 0.57
C ARG A 71 -0.45 -31.54 -0.03
N LYS A 72 -0.64 -31.00 -1.23
CA LYS A 72 0.33 -30.08 -1.84
C LYS A 72 0.18 -28.68 -1.22
N PRO A 73 1.27 -27.96 -0.93
CA PRO A 73 1.22 -26.60 -0.41
C PRO A 73 0.56 -25.64 -1.42
N THR A 74 0.20 -24.43 -0.97
CA THR A 74 -0.24 -23.36 -1.87
C THR A 74 0.76 -23.11 -3.00
N SER A 75 0.26 -22.80 -4.20
CA SER A 75 1.07 -22.41 -5.37
C SER A 75 1.83 -21.10 -5.16
N GLU A 76 1.43 -20.30 -4.18
CA GLU A 76 1.96 -18.95 -3.94
C GLU A 76 2.90 -18.89 -2.72
N ILE A 77 3.40 -20.05 -2.29
CA ILE A 77 4.28 -20.12 -1.12
C ILE A 77 5.53 -19.23 -1.27
N LYS A 78 5.99 -18.99 -2.50
CA LYS A 78 7.12 -18.09 -2.80
C LYS A 78 6.87 -16.66 -2.34
N LEU A 79 5.63 -16.16 -2.46
CA LEU A 79 5.25 -14.83 -1.98
C LEU A 79 5.43 -14.74 -0.46
N HIS A 80 4.96 -15.75 0.26
CA HIS A 80 5.04 -15.82 1.73
C HIS A 80 6.49 -15.90 2.20
N LEU A 81 7.28 -16.75 1.54
CA LEU A 81 8.69 -16.95 1.88
C LEU A 81 9.54 -15.72 1.54
N ALA A 82 9.24 -14.99 0.46
CA ALA A 82 9.92 -13.73 0.13
C ALA A 82 9.75 -12.69 1.24
N ILE A 83 8.53 -12.55 1.77
CA ILE A 83 8.25 -11.67 2.92
C ILE A 83 9.02 -12.10 4.16
N MET A 84 8.94 -13.39 4.54
CA MET A 84 9.61 -13.93 5.74
C MET A 84 11.14 -13.88 5.65
N LYS A 85 11.70 -13.96 4.43
CA LYS A 85 13.14 -13.78 4.19
C LYS A 85 13.58 -12.32 4.29
N SER A 86 12.74 -11.40 3.81
CA SER A 86 13.00 -9.96 3.86
C SER A 86 12.88 -9.40 5.28
N ARG A 87 11.98 -9.95 6.10
CA ARG A 87 11.73 -9.52 7.47
C ARG A 87 11.66 -10.68 8.46
N ALA A 88 12.68 -10.78 9.31
CA ALA A 88 12.81 -11.85 10.29
C ALA A 88 11.79 -11.78 11.45
N ASP A 89 11.20 -10.62 11.70
CA ASP A 89 10.13 -10.42 12.69
C ASP A 89 8.78 -11.02 12.23
N ILE A 90 8.61 -11.25 10.93
CA ILE A 90 7.38 -11.80 10.37
C ILE A 90 7.33 -13.31 10.55
N LYS A 91 6.23 -13.75 11.15
CA LYS A 91 5.92 -15.16 11.33
C LYS A 91 4.71 -15.59 10.53
N SER A 92 3.73 -14.73 10.29
CA SER A 92 2.51 -15.08 9.57
C SER A 92 2.32 -14.23 8.33
N VAL A 93 1.76 -14.84 7.30
CA VAL A 93 1.37 -14.19 6.06
C VAL A 93 -0.03 -14.69 5.67
N VAL A 94 -0.93 -13.77 5.35
CA VAL A 94 -2.28 -14.04 4.86
C VAL A 94 -2.46 -13.34 3.53
N HIS A 95 -2.73 -14.13 2.49
CA HIS A 95 -3.13 -13.65 1.18
C HIS A 95 -4.56 -14.09 0.88
N CYS A 96 -5.37 -13.18 0.35
CA CYS A 96 -6.76 -13.42 -0.03
C CYS A 96 -7.27 -12.33 -1.00
N HIS A 97 -8.54 -12.39 -1.37
CA HIS A 97 -9.18 -11.54 -2.39
C HIS A 97 -10.37 -10.75 -1.81
N PRO A 98 -10.15 -9.89 -0.80
CA PRO A 98 -11.23 -9.10 -0.23
C PRO A 98 -11.78 -8.11 -1.29
N PRO A 99 -13.11 -8.07 -1.54
CA PRO A 99 -13.65 -7.51 -2.77
C PRO A 99 -13.44 -6.00 -2.92
N HIS A 100 -13.50 -5.22 -1.84
CA HIS A 100 -13.40 -3.77 -1.91
C HIS A 100 -11.95 -3.34 -2.07
N ALA A 101 -11.00 -3.94 -1.32
CA ALA A 101 -9.59 -3.65 -1.52
C ALA A 101 -9.09 -4.15 -2.88
N THR A 102 -9.59 -5.29 -3.35
CA THR A 102 -9.30 -5.81 -4.70
C THR A 102 -9.82 -4.85 -5.77
N ALA A 103 -10.95 -4.18 -5.56
CA ALA A 103 -11.46 -3.17 -6.49
C ALA A 103 -10.47 -2.00 -6.70
N PHE A 104 -9.79 -1.53 -5.65
CA PHE A 104 -8.73 -0.52 -5.76
C PHE A 104 -7.53 -1.06 -6.57
N GLY A 105 -7.14 -2.32 -6.35
CA GLY A 105 -6.09 -3.00 -7.11
C GLY A 105 -6.43 -3.21 -8.59
N ILE A 106 -7.72 -3.37 -8.93
CA ILE A 106 -8.22 -3.43 -10.31
C ILE A 106 -8.24 -2.04 -10.95
N ALA A 107 -8.78 -1.05 -10.23
CA ALA A 107 -8.91 0.32 -10.71
C ALA A 107 -7.56 1.06 -10.82
N ARG A 108 -6.52 0.55 -10.16
CA ARG A 108 -5.23 1.23 -9.99
C ARG A 108 -5.39 2.60 -9.30
N GLU A 109 -6.37 2.69 -8.42
CA GLU A 109 -6.62 3.89 -7.62
C GLU A 109 -5.86 3.77 -6.31
N ALA A 110 -5.07 4.78 -5.95
CA ALA A 110 -4.40 4.81 -4.65
C ALA A 110 -5.43 4.82 -3.50
N VAL A 111 -5.18 4.06 -2.45
CA VAL A 111 -6.02 4.09 -1.24
C VAL A 111 -5.73 5.43 -0.52
N PRO A 112 -6.70 6.35 -0.41
CA PRO A 112 -6.45 7.66 0.18
C PRO A 112 -6.10 7.55 1.66
N MET A 113 -5.27 8.47 2.13
CA MET A 113 -4.93 8.64 3.53
C MET A 113 -5.77 9.76 4.17
N CYS A 114 -5.67 9.86 5.50
CA CYS A 114 -6.26 10.91 6.32
C CYS A 114 -7.79 10.96 6.30
N VAL A 115 -8.44 9.80 6.43
CA VAL A 115 -9.91 9.71 6.48
C VAL A 115 -10.39 9.03 7.76
N LEU A 116 -9.77 7.93 8.19
CA LEU A 116 -10.17 7.15 9.37
C LEU A 116 -9.01 6.90 10.33
N PRO A 117 -9.19 7.13 11.65
CA PRO A 117 -8.10 6.97 12.63
C PRO A 117 -7.51 5.57 12.66
N GLU A 118 -8.35 4.54 12.51
CA GLU A 118 -7.93 3.14 12.56
C GLU A 118 -6.93 2.80 11.44
N VAL A 119 -7.13 3.36 10.25
CA VAL A 119 -6.23 3.16 9.10
C VAL A 119 -4.90 3.86 9.35
N GLU A 120 -4.95 5.10 9.85
CA GLU A 120 -3.76 5.88 10.18
C GLU A 120 -2.89 5.16 11.21
N ILE A 121 -3.52 4.61 12.25
CA ILE A 121 -2.84 3.95 13.37
C ILE A 121 -2.37 2.54 12.99
N PHE A 122 -3.21 1.70 12.37
CA PHE A 122 -2.90 0.27 12.22
C PHE A 122 -2.29 -0.11 10.88
N LEU A 123 -2.55 0.65 9.81
CA LEU A 123 -2.03 0.33 8.46
C LEU A 123 -0.96 1.33 8.02
N GLY A 124 -1.26 2.62 8.06
CA GLY A 124 -0.50 3.63 7.32
C GLY A 124 -0.80 3.56 5.82
N GLU A 125 0.11 4.10 5.01
CA GLU A 125 -0.04 4.08 3.55
C GLU A 125 -0.02 2.63 3.02
N VAL A 126 -0.97 2.28 2.16
CA VAL A 126 -1.09 0.94 1.57
C VAL A 126 -0.63 0.97 0.12
N PRO A 127 0.49 0.30 -0.23
CA PRO A 127 0.97 0.25 -1.60
C PRO A 127 0.16 -0.71 -2.46
N ILE A 128 0.16 -0.44 -3.76
CA ILE A 128 -0.31 -1.36 -4.79
C ILE A 128 0.93 -1.84 -5.57
N ALA A 129 1.27 -3.11 -5.45
CA ALA A 129 2.37 -3.72 -6.20
C ALA A 129 2.00 -3.87 -7.69
N ARG A 130 3.00 -3.88 -8.58
CA ARG A 130 2.78 -4.12 -10.03
C ARG A 130 2.23 -5.51 -10.30
N TYR A 131 1.58 -5.68 -11.46
CA TYR A 131 1.10 -7.00 -11.87
C TYR A 131 2.26 -7.92 -12.26
N ALA A 132 2.13 -9.19 -11.87
CA ALA A 132 2.91 -10.30 -12.37
C ALA A 132 2.07 -11.58 -12.21
N THR A 133 2.36 -12.60 -13.01
CA THR A 133 1.58 -13.85 -13.00
C THR A 133 1.74 -14.60 -11.66
N PRO A 134 0.64 -14.91 -10.94
CA PRO A 134 0.67 -15.60 -9.66
C PRO A 134 1.46 -16.93 -9.68
N GLY A 135 2.13 -17.26 -8.57
CA GLY A 135 2.94 -18.47 -8.41
C GLY A 135 4.35 -18.42 -9.05
N SER A 136 4.67 -17.38 -9.81
CA SER A 136 6.02 -17.13 -10.33
C SER A 136 6.95 -16.53 -9.26
N GLN A 137 8.28 -16.60 -9.48
CA GLN A 137 9.23 -15.87 -8.64
C GLN A 137 9.10 -14.36 -8.85
N GLU A 138 8.91 -13.93 -10.10
CA GLU A 138 8.69 -12.53 -10.45
C GLU A 138 7.54 -11.92 -9.63
N PHE A 139 6.44 -12.66 -9.47
CA PHE A 139 5.32 -12.24 -8.63
C PHE A 139 5.70 -12.03 -7.17
N ALA A 140 6.48 -12.94 -6.59
CA ALA A 140 6.99 -12.78 -5.23
C ALA A 140 7.95 -11.58 -5.10
N ASP A 141 8.70 -11.27 -6.14
CA ASP A 141 9.65 -10.15 -6.12
C ASP A 141 8.94 -8.78 -6.20
N THR A 142 7.72 -8.72 -6.74
CA THR A 142 6.94 -7.46 -6.85
C THR A 142 6.68 -6.79 -5.51
N ILE A 143 6.63 -7.54 -4.41
CA ILE A 143 6.31 -6.98 -3.09
C ILE A 143 7.52 -6.45 -2.32
N LEU A 144 8.73 -6.84 -2.71
CA LEU A 144 9.96 -6.58 -1.94
C LEU A 144 10.23 -5.09 -1.66
N PRO A 145 9.95 -4.14 -2.58
CA PRO A 145 10.11 -2.71 -2.31
C PRO A 145 9.27 -2.19 -1.14
N PHE A 146 8.21 -2.90 -0.77
CA PHE A 146 7.20 -2.45 0.19
C PHE A 146 7.32 -3.10 1.58
N VAL A 147 7.92 -4.30 1.66
CA VAL A 147 7.88 -5.16 2.86
C VAL A 147 8.43 -4.47 4.11
N GLN A 148 9.42 -3.59 3.95
CA GLN A 148 10.05 -2.87 5.07
C GLN A 148 9.20 -1.71 5.62
N LYS A 149 8.25 -1.22 4.81
CA LYS A 149 7.51 0.02 5.10
C LYS A 149 6.02 -0.18 5.34
N SER A 150 5.47 -1.35 5.01
CA SER A 150 4.07 -1.71 5.23
C SER A 150 3.95 -3.13 5.77
N ASN A 151 2.79 -3.45 6.34
CA ASN A 151 2.38 -4.80 6.73
C ASN A 151 1.20 -5.34 5.91
N VAL A 152 0.71 -4.56 4.95
CA VAL A 152 -0.33 -4.94 3.99
C VAL A 152 -0.07 -4.32 2.63
N ILE A 153 -0.25 -5.10 1.57
CA ILE A 153 0.01 -4.70 0.19
C ILE A 153 -1.17 -5.15 -0.65
N ILE A 154 -1.68 -4.26 -1.51
CA ILE A 154 -2.62 -4.62 -2.56
C ILE A 154 -1.81 -5.14 -3.77
N LEU A 155 -2.25 -6.26 -4.32
CA LEU A 155 -1.70 -6.87 -5.50
C LEU A 155 -2.59 -6.52 -6.68
N ALA A 156 -2.09 -5.66 -7.56
CA ALA A 156 -2.51 -5.47 -8.94
C ALA A 156 -3.43 -6.56 -9.53
N ASN A 157 -4.69 -6.24 -9.86
CA ASN A 157 -5.62 -7.19 -10.52
C ASN A 157 -5.68 -8.59 -9.86
N HIS A 158 -5.50 -8.68 -8.55
CA HIS A 158 -5.36 -9.96 -7.86
C HIS A 158 -6.04 -9.95 -6.48
N GLY A 159 -5.47 -9.26 -5.49
CA GLY A 159 -6.05 -9.16 -4.14
C GLY A 159 -5.12 -8.50 -3.14
N THR A 160 -4.98 -9.05 -1.94
CA THR A 160 -4.13 -8.48 -0.89
C THR A 160 -3.19 -9.51 -0.30
N VAL A 161 -2.05 -9.05 0.20
CA VAL A 161 -1.18 -9.83 1.09
C VAL A 161 -0.88 -9.00 2.32
N SER A 162 -1.03 -9.62 3.49
CA SER A 162 -0.76 -9.04 4.79
C SER A 162 0.19 -9.94 5.56
N PHE A 163 0.99 -9.35 6.45
CA PHE A 163 2.01 -10.09 7.19
C PHE A 163 2.28 -9.52 8.58
N GLY A 164 2.56 -10.39 9.54
CA GLY A 164 2.70 -10.03 10.96
C GLY A 164 3.31 -11.14 11.82
N ASP A 165 3.21 -10.99 13.13
CA ASP A 165 3.80 -11.88 14.15
C ASP A 165 2.87 -13.02 14.57
N THR A 166 1.56 -12.84 14.43
CA THR A 166 0.49 -13.78 14.76
C THR A 166 -0.47 -13.94 13.58
N VAL A 167 -1.20 -15.05 13.50
CA VAL A 167 -2.13 -15.29 12.37
C VAL A 167 -3.29 -14.30 12.47
N GLU A 168 -3.83 -14.12 13.68
CA GLU A 168 -4.94 -13.19 13.94
C GLU A 168 -4.59 -11.73 13.56
N ARG A 169 -3.48 -11.17 14.07
CA ARG A 169 -3.09 -9.79 13.74
C ARG A 169 -2.83 -9.60 12.25
N THR A 170 -2.24 -10.61 11.61
CA THR A 170 -2.01 -10.58 10.16
C THR A 170 -3.31 -10.47 9.39
N TYR A 171 -4.31 -11.28 9.76
CA TYR A 171 -5.65 -11.21 9.19
C TYR A 171 -6.33 -9.85 9.42
N TRP A 172 -6.19 -9.25 10.61
CA TRP A 172 -6.78 -7.94 10.92
C TRP A 172 -6.34 -6.85 9.94
N TYR A 173 -5.09 -6.85 9.47
CA TYR A 173 -4.65 -5.85 8.51
C TYR A 173 -5.46 -5.88 7.21
N THR A 174 -5.77 -7.08 6.70
CA THR A 174 -6.63 -7.23 5.53
C THR A 174 -8.09 -6.86 5.84
N GLU A 175 -8.58 -7.23 7.02
CA GLU A 175 -9.94 -6.90 7.46
C GLU A 175 -10.18 -5.39 7.58
N ILE A 176 -9.22 -4.67 8.17
CA ILE A 176 -9.24 -3.20 8.28
C ILE A 176 -9.19 -2.57 6.89
N LEU A 177 -8.28 -3.04 6.03
CA LEU A 177 -8.12 -2.51 4.68
C LEU A 177 -9.42 -2.65 3.85
N ASP A 178 -10.03 -3.83 3.82
CA ASP A 178 -11.24 -4.03 3.03
C ASP A 178 -12.43 -3.23 3.58
N ALA A 179 -12.57 -3.18 4.91
CA ALA A 179 -13.59 -2.36 5.55
C ALA A 179 -13.41 -0.87 5.17
N TYR A 180 -12.17 -0.40 5.13
CA TYR A 180 -11.86 0.97 4.73
C TYR A 180 -12.20 1.24 3.26
N CYS A 181 -11.75 0.39 2.34
CA CYS A 181 -12.07 0.50 0.92
C CYS A 181 -13.60 0.49 0.69
N ARG A 182 -14.35 -0.35 1.41
CA ARG A 182 -15.82 -0.35 1.38
C ARG A 182 -16.39 1.00 1.82
N MET A 183 -15.93 1.55 2.94
CA MET A 183 -16.40 2.84 3.45
C MET A 183 -16.11 3.98 2.48
N LEU A 184 -14.95 3.99 1.84
CA LEU A 184 -14.59 4.97 0.82
C LEU A 184 -15.53 4.91 -0.39
N MET A 185 -15.82 3.72 -0.91
CA MET A 185 -16.76 3.53 -2.02
C MET A 185 -18.19 3.98 -1.64
N LEU A 186 -18.61 3.72 -0.40
CA LEU A 186 -19.90 4.20 0.12
C LEU A 186 -19.91 5.73 0.28
N ALA A 187 -18.82 6.34 0.78
CA ALA A 187 -18.70 7.78 0.93
C ALA A 187 -18.77 8.51 -0.43
N LEU A 188 -18.16 7.96 -1.48
CA LEU A 188 -18.32 8.48 -2.84
C LEU A 188 -19.78 8.44 -3.32
N SER A 189 -20.54 7.41 -2.95
CA SER A 189 -21.98 7.33 -3.27
C SER A 189 -22.81 8.39 -2.53
N LEU A 190 -22.28 8.94 -1.42
CA LEU A 190 -22.83 10.11 -0.72
C LEU A 190 -22.35 11.45 -1.31
N GLY A 191 -21.42 11.41 -2.27
CA GLY A 191 -20.95 12.56 -3.05
C GLY A 191 -19.70 13.26 -2.55
N ARG A 192 -19.10 12.84 -1.43
CA ARG A 192 -17.85 13.45 -0.91
C ARG A 192 -17.09 12.57 0.08
N VAL A 193 -15.79 12.82 0.19
CA VAL A 193 -14.92 12.33 1.28
C VAL A 193 -14.38 13.54 2.02
N ASN A 194 -14.50 13.54 3.34
CA ASN A 194 -13.87 14.56 4.19
C ASN A 194 -12.58 14.00 4.76
N TYR A 195 -11.52 14.81 4.69
CA TYR A 195 -10.19 14.45 5.15
C TYR A 195 -9.87 15.15 6.47
N PHE A 196 -8.95 14.57 7.23
CA PHE A 196 -8.37 15.20 8.41
C PHE A 196 -7.63 16.48 8.05
N THR A 197 -7.63 17.40 9.00
CA THR A 197 -6.74 18.55 9.03
C THR A 197 -5.31 18.12 9.40
N GLU A 198 -4.32 18.97 9.14
CA GLU A 198 -2.92 18.71 9.49
C GLU A 198 -2.74 18.41 11.00
N PRO A 199 -3.35 19.17 11.95
CA PRO A 199 -3.23 18.86 13.37
C PRO A 199 -3.83 17.50 13.75
N GLU A 200 -4.94 17.10 13.12
CA GLU A 200 -5.58 15.80 13.37
C GLU A 200 -4.71 14.65 12.85
N ALA A 201 -4.19 14.77 11.62
CA ALA A 201 -3.29 13.78 11.04
C ALA A 201 -2.01 13.61 11.88
N LYS A 202 -1.43 14.72 12.34
CA LYS A 202 -0.25 14.71 13.21
C LYS A 202 -0.54 14.07 14.57
N ALA A 203 -1.68 14.39 15.19
CA ALA A 203 -2.06 13.80 16.47
C ALA A 203 -2.19 12.27 16.40
N LEU A 204 -2.69 11.74 15.28
CA LEU A 204 -2.78 10.31 15.05
C LEU A 204 -1.40 9.65 14.84
N LEU A 205 -0.49 10.33 14.14
CA LEU A 205 0.88 9.86 13.96
C LEU A 205 1.64 9.82 15.30
N ASP A 206 1.50 10.86 16.13
CA ASP A 206 2.06 10.91 17.49
C ASP A 206 1.47 9.81 18.39
N LEU A 207 0.18 9.51 18.25
CA LEU A 207 -0.47 8.42 18.98
C LEU A 207 0.08 7.06 18.54
N LYS A 208 0.27 6.85 17.24
CA LYS A 208 0.84 5.62 16.68
C LYS A 208 2.25 5.36 17.22
N GLU A 209 3.08 6.40 17.30
CA GLU A 209 4.43 6.32 17.90
C GLU A 209 4.37 5.95 19.40
N LYS A 210 3.46 6.56 20.17
CA LYS A 210 3.26 6.22 21.60
C LYS A 210 2.83 4.77 21.82
N LEU A 211 2.12 4.18 20.85
CA LEU A 211 1.75 2.75 20.86
C LEU A 211 2.89 1.83 20.43
N GLY A 212 4.07 2.37 20.09
CA GLY A 212 5.23 1.61 19.64
C GLY A 212 5.10 1.07 18.21
N LEU A 213 4.18 1.62 17.42
CA LEU A 213 3.97 1.23 16.03
C LEU A 213 4.81 2.13 15.12
N LYS A 214 5.71 1.53 14.35
CA LYS A 214 6.55 2.27 13.38
C LYS A 214 5.71 2.69 12.18
N ASP A 215 6.00 3.86 11.63
CA ASP A 215 5.38 4.37 10.40
C ASP A 215 6.42 5.17 9.60
N PRO A 216 6.62 4.87 8.30
CA PRO A 216 7.57 5.60 7.46
C PRO A 216 7.22 7.10 7.31
N ARG A 217 5.98 7.50 7.59
CA ARG A 217 5.54 8.90 7.49
C ARG A 217 6.06 9.78 8.63
N ALA A 218 6.61 9.19 9.70
CA ALA A 218 7.28 9.93 10.76
C ALA A 218 8.50 10.73 10.25
N GLU A 219 9.07 10.32 9.11
CA GLU A 219 10.23 10.97 8.48
C GLU A 219 9.83 11.96 7.38
N LEU A 220 8.54 12.07 7.04
CA LEU A 220 8.04 12.93 5.96
C LEU A 220 7.78 14.36 6.44
N GLN A 221 7.76 15.30 5.49
CA GLN A 221 7.31 16.66 5.76
C GLN A 221 5.80 16.69 5.92
N ASN A 222 5.27 17.67 6.68
CA ASN A 222 3.84 17.78 6.94
C ASN A 222 3.00 17.79 5.65
N CYS A 223 3.50 18.40 4.57
CA CYS A 223 2.84 18.48 3.27
C CYS A 223 2.57 17.13 2.59
N GLU A 224 3.29 16.09 3.00
CA GLU A 224 3.30 14.77 2.38
C GLU A 224 2.46 13.74 3.18
N LEU A 225 2.02 14.10 4.40
CA LEU A 225 1.38 13.18 5.35
C LEU A 225 0.15 12.45 4.79
N CYS A 226 -0.67 13.16 4.01
CA CYS A 226 -1.89 12.62 3.41
C CYS A 226 -1.75 12.34 1.90
N ALA A 227 -0.63 12.71 1.28
CA ALA A 227 -0.50 12.79 -0.17
C ALA A 227 -0.28 11.44 -0.85
N ASN A 228 -0.10 10.36 -0.08
CA ASN A 228 0.36 9.05 -0.55
C ASN A 228 1.77 9.10 -1.17
N ASP A 229 2.74 9.66 -0.43
CA ASP A 229 4.10 9.88 -0.92
C ASP A 229 5.08 8.75 -0.56
N VAL A 230 4.77 7.89 0.42
CA VAL A 230 5.68 6.81 0.86
C VAL A 230 6.01 5.86 -0.29
N PHE A 231 5.04 5.59 -1.17
CA PHE A 231 5.17 4.64 -2.27
C PHE A 231 5.01 5.27 -3.66
N ARG A 232 5.00 6.60 -3.78
CA ARG A 232 4.72 7.29 -5.04
C ARG A 232 5.63 6.86 -6.20
N ASP A 233 6.91 6.61 -5.92
CA ASP A 233 7.88 6.18 -6.95
C ASP A 233 7.51 4.86 -7.62
N SER A 234 6.75 3.99 -6.94
CA SER A 234 6.30 2.70 -7.47
C SER A 234 5.10 2.80 -8.42
N TRP A 235 4.45 3.96 -8.49
CA TRP A 235 3.18 4.12 -9.21
C TRP A 235 3.34 3.98 -10.72
N LYS A 236 4.48 4.43 -11.26
CA LYS A 236 4.79 4.31 -12.68
C LYS A 236 4.77 2.85 -13.14
N GLU A 237 5.40 1.96 -12.36
CA GLU A 237 5.45 0.53 -12.68
C GLU A 237 4.13 -0.19 -12.41
N SER A 238 3.39 0.27 -11.40
CA SER A 238 2.14 -0.35 -10.96
C SER A 238 0.91 0.21 -11.66
N GLY A 239 1.06 1.25 -12.49
CA GLY A 239 -0.02 1.95 -13.17
C GLY A 239 -0.95 2.71 -12.24
N VAL A 240 -0.51 3.01 -11.01
CA VAL A 240 -1.35 3.65 -9.98
C VAL A 240 -1.54 5.13 -10.29
N ALA A 241 -2.75 5.61 -10.08
CA ALA A 241 -3.11 7.02 -10.17
C ALA A 241 -4.04 7.42 -9.02
N GLN A 242 -4.17 8.72 -8.81
CA GLN A 242 -5.20 9.34 -7.96
C GLN A 242 -6.18 10.05 -8.90
N GLN A 243 -7.25 9.36 -9.27
CA GLN A 243 -8.29 9.92 -10.16
C GLN A 243 -9.59 10.21 -9.42
N VAL A 244 -9.88 9.42 -8.39
CA VAL A 244 -11.16 9.45 -7.68
C VAL A 244 -11.00 10.17 -6.35
N PHE A 245 -9.93 9.85 -5.62
CA PHE A 245 -9.66 10.45 -4.31
C PHE A 245 -8.57 11.51 -4.40
N HIS A 246 -8.82 12.66 -3.77
CA HIS A 246 -7.96 13.83 -3.82
C HIS A 246 -7.62 14.28 -2.40
N PRO A 247 -6.72 13.55 -1.69
CA PRO A 247 -6.34 13.92 -0.34
C PRO A 247 -5.63 15.29 -0.31
N PRO A 248 -5.76 16.05 0.80
CA PRO A 248 -5.13 17.35 0.90
C PRO A 248 -3.61 17.24 0.91
N ARG A 249 -2.94 18.22 0.32
CA ARG A 249 -1.52 18.49 0.56
C ARG A 249 -1.42 19.65 1.53
N PHE A 250 -0.87 19.41 2.71
CA PHE A 250 -0.72 20.48 3.69
C PHE A 250 0.41 21.44 3.25
N GLY A 251 0.35 22.72 3.63
CA GLY A 251 1.42 23.69 3.35
C GLY A 251 1.74 23.95 1.86
N GLU A 252 0.97 24.83 1.21
CA GLU A 252 1.15 25.22 -0.20
C GLU A 252 2.50 25.90 -0.55
N GLY A 253 3.37 26.19 0.44
CA GLY A 253 4.63 26.94 0.21
C GLY A 253 5.94 26.14 0.29
N ALA A 254 6.01 25.04 1.05
CA ALA A 254 7.29 24.39 1.36
C ALA A 254 7.61 23.19 0.44
N CYS A 255 6.59 22.43 0.02
CA CYS A 255 6.76 21.22 -0.78
C CYS A 255 6.95 21.47 -2.28
N ALA A 256 6.56 22.64 -2.81
CA ALA A 256 6.57 22.92 -4.25
C ALA A 256 7.99 22.91 -4.87
N LEU A 257 9.04 23.05 -4.04
CA LEU A 257 10.43 23.18 -4.47
C LEU A 257 11.13 21.85 -4.82
N ARG A 258 10.50 20.67 -4.57
CA ARG A 258 11.14 19.37 -4.82
C ARG A 258 10.68 18.63 -6.09
N SER A 259 9.67 19.13 -6.82
CA SER A 259 9.14 18.43 -8.00
C SER A 259 10.00 18.54 -9.27
N THR A 260 11.14 19.25 -9.24
CA THR A 260 11.93 19.55 -10.46
C THR A 260 13.39 19.07 -10.43
N THR A 261 13.73 17.97 -9.75
CA THR A 261 15.08 17.40 -9.87
C THR A 261 15.09 15.88 -9.96
N SER A 262 14.86 15.36 -11.16
CA SER A 262 15.29 14.03 -11.57
C SER A 262 15.51 13.96 -13.08
N THR A 263 16.70 14.40 -13.52
CA THR A 263 17.35 13.92 -14.76
C THR A 263 18.87 13.97 -14.59
N ASN A 264 19.53 12.89 -15.03
CA ASN A 264 20.93 12.50 -14.84
C ASN A 264 22.02 13.54 -15.15
N PRO A 265 23.24 13.35 -14.61
CA PRO A 265 24.42 14.16 -14.90
C PRO A 265 25.20 13.61 -16.10
N ASN A 266 25.22 14.35 -17.21
CA ASN A 266 26.34 14.53 -18.16
C ASN A 266 25.82 15.00 -19.52
N GLY A 267 26.34 16.13 -19.99
CA GLY A 267 26.20 16.57 -21.38
C GLY A 267 26.11 18.09 -21.48
N ASP A 268 27.20 18.69 -21.96
CA ASP A 268 27.36 20.12 -22.26
C ASP A 268 26.14 20.79 -22.91
N GLY A 269 25.68 21.89 -22.32
CA GLY A 269 24.62 22.73 -22.87
C GLY A 269 24.66 24.14 -22.27
N LYS A 270 25.31 25.05 -22.98
CA LYS A 270 25.48 26.48 -22.63
C LYS A 270 24.15 27.22 -22.47
N ALA A 271 24.14 28.13 -21.50
CA ALA A 271 23.33 29.35 -21.37
C ALA A 271 22.42 29.69 -22.57
N ALA A 272 21.12 29.42 -22.44
CA ALA A 272 20.11 29.89 -23.39
C ALA A 272 18.74 30.20 -22.74
N HIS A 273 18.60 30.12 -21.41
CA HIS A 273 17.28 30.14 -20.77
C HIS A 273 16.96 31.40 -19.94
N ASP A 274 17.93 32.28 -19.69
CA ASP A 274 17.74 33.50 -18.90
C ASP A 274 17.42 34.72 -19.79
N ASP A 275 18.02 34.81 -20.98
CA ASP A 275 17.79 35.92 -21.93
C ASP A 275 16.34 35.97 -22.43
N ASP A 276 15.70 34.82 -22.65
CA ASP A 276 14.30 34.75 -23.10
C ASP A 276 13.31 35.22 -22.02
N ARG A 277 13.69 35.08 -20.75
CA ARG A 277 12.84 35.50 -19.62
C ARG A 277 12.95 37.00 -19.39
N GLU A 278 14.14 37.58 -19.48
CA GLU A 278 14.30 39.04 -19.43
C GLU A 278 13.64 39.74 -20.62
N ALA A 279 13.76 39.19 -21.83
CA ALA A 279 13.08 39.71 -23.01
C ALA A 279 11.55 39.70 -22.87
N LEU A 280 10.99 38.62 -22.29
CA LEU A 280 9.56 38.51 -22.05
C LEU A 280 9.08 39.49 -20.97
N ILE A 281 9.84 39.66 -19.88
CA ILE A 281 9.54 40.62 -18.82
C ILE A 281 9.54 42.05 -19.36
N GLN A 282 10.52 42.40 -20.22
CA GLN A 282 10.59 43.71 -20.83
C GLN A 282 9.39 43.96 -21.77
N ALA A 283 9.04 43.00 -22.62
CA ALA A 283 7.91 43.11 -23.54
C ALA A 283 6.56 43.27 -22.82
N ILE A 284 6.37 42.60 -21.67
CA ILE A 284 5.17 42.76 -20.84
C ILE A 284 5.16 44.14 -20.19
N THR A 285 6.30 44.59 -19.66
CA THR A 285 6.43 45.89 -18.99
C THR A 285 6.13 47.03 -19.95
N ASP A 286 6.64 46.98 -21.18
CA ASP A 286 6.41 48.01 -22.19
C ASP A 286 4.92 48.10 -22.58
N ARG A 287 4.23 46.95 -22.74
CA ARG A 287 2.79 46.93 -23.04
C ARG A 287 1.94 47.48 -21.90
N VAL A 288 2.32 47.21 -20.65
CA VAL A 288 1.62 47.76 -19.47
C VAL A 288 1.81 49.27 -19.39
N MET A 289 3.03 49.77 -19.61
CA MET A 289 3.31 51.21 -19.61
C MET A 289 2.57 51.93 -20.75
N GLN A 290 2.46 51.30 -21.92
CA GLN A 290 1.71 51.86 -23.05
C GLN A 290 0.19 51.90 -22.79
N ALA A 291 -0.35 50.90 -22.09
CA ALA A 291 -1.75 50.88 -21.66
C ALA A 291 -2.06 51.94 -20.59
N LEU A 292 -1.12 52.19 -19.66
CA LEU A 292 -1.25 53.22 -18.64
C LEU A 292 -1.16 54.65 -19.22
N GLN A 293 -0.38 54.84 -20.29
CA GLN A 293 -0.30 56.13 -20.98
C GLN A 293 -1.54 56.43 -21.84
N SER A 294 -2.16 55.41 -22.43
CA SER A 294 -3.38 55.56 -23.25
C SER A 294 -4.68 55.63 -22.44
N GLY A 295 -4.66 55.24 -21.15
CA GLY A 295 -5.82 55.29 -20.25
C GLY A 295 -6.08 56.64 -19.56
N SER A 296 -5.27 57.68 -19.79
CA SER A 296 -5.41 58.99 -19.11
C SER A 296 -6.24 60.03 -19.86
N GLY A 297 -6.94 59.64 -20.94
CA GLY A 297 -7.61 60.58 -21.86
C GLY A 297 -9.08 60.32 -22.13
N THR A 298 -9.95 60.14 -21.11
CA THR A 298 -11.40 60.41 -21.28
C THR A 298 -12.11 60.63 -19.93
N ARG A 299 -12.09 61.87 -19.46
CA ARG A 299 -13.12 62.43 -18.57
C ARG A 299 -13.42 63.87 -19.01
N ALA A 300 -14.43 64.00 -19.85
CA ALA A 300 -15.32 65.15 -19.99
C ALA A 300 -16.58 64.65 -20.71
#